data_AF-A0A3C0AP29-F1
#
_entry.id   AF-A0A3C0AP29-F1
#
_cell.length_a   1.000
_cell.length_b   1.000
_cell.length_c   1.000
_cell.angle_alpha   90.00
_cell.angle_beta   90.00
_cell.angle_gamma   90.00
#
_symmetry.space_group_name_H-M   'P 1'
#
loop_
_entity.id
_entity.type
_entity.pdbx_description
1 polymer ?
#
loop_
_entity_poly.entity_id
_entity_poly.type
_entity_poly.pdbx_seq_one_letter_code
_entity_poly.pdbx_strand_id
1 'polypeptide(L)'
;FGISASLDMPPYVYIENDRSQGIPTLTKAFFRDGPAHKDFEAIDVLPRITDKTVEIIDQRAAAAKTGKPFFSYFPLNAPHTPILPTPAWQGKSGINAYCDFVMQVDDTVGQVMQALKKQGIADNTLIIFTADNGCSPAANFKEMADKDHQPSYQFRGHKADIYEGGHRVPFIANWPARIKAGTHS
;
A
#
# COMPACT_ATOMS: atom_id res chain seq x y z
N PHE A 1 11.80 -6.86 0.45
CA PHE A 1 10.85 -7.61 1.28
C PHE A 1 9.46 -7.46 0.67
N GLY A 2 8.64 -8.49 0.66
CA GLY A 2 7.29 -8.42 0.09
C GLY A 2 6.61 -9.78 0.07
N ILE A 3 5.65 -9.95 -0.84
CA ILE A 3 4.93 -11.19 -1.10
C ILE A 3 5.12 -11.62 -2.56
N SER A 4 4.78 -12.86 -2.89
CA SER A 4 5.04 -13.49 -4.19
C SER A 4 4.18 -12.93 -5.34
N ALA A 5 2.96 -12.48 -5.04
CA ALA A 5 1.96 -12.03 -6.00
C ALA A 5 0.95 -11.11 -5.30
N SER A 6 -0.21 -10.86 -5.92
CA SER A 6 -1.34 -10.19 -5.26
C SER A 6 -1.74 -10.92 -3.97
N LEU A 7 -2.31 -10.19 -3.02
CA LEU A 7 -2.66 -10.72 -1.68
C LEU A 7 -3.60 -11.94 -1.72
N ASP A 8 -4.38 -12.08 -2.79
CA ASP A 8 -5.30 -13.20 -3.05
C ASP A 8 -4.67 -14.38 -3.80
N MET A 9 -3.37 -14.34 -4.12
CA MET A 9 -2.72 -15.34 -4.96
C MET A 9 -1.66 -16.13 -4.17
N PRO A 10 -1.80 -17.46 -4.07
CA PRO A 10 -0.78 -18.29 -3.44
C PRO A 10 0.48 -18.41 -4.33
N PRO A 11 1.66 -18.73 -3.76
CA PRO A 11 1.86 -19.14 -2.37
C PRO A 11 1.88 -17.96 -1.39
N TYR A 12 1.19 -18.13 -0.26
CA TYR A 12 1.08 -17.17 0.83
C TYR A 12 2.33 -17.22 1.70
N VAL A 13 3.40 -16.58 1.23
CA VAL A 13 4.70 -16.51 1.88
C VAL A 13 5.26 -15.09 1.78
N TYR A 14 6.04 -14.70 2.78
CA TYR A 14 6.87 -13.50 2.67
C TYR A 14 8.17 -13.83 1.94
N ILE A 15 8.66 -12.87 1.16
CA ILE A 15 9.93 -12.94 0.43
C ILE A 15 10.86 -11.86 0.96
N GLU A 16 12.09 -12.25 1.28
CA GLU A 16 13.16 -11.33 1.64
C GLU A 16 14.36 -11.60 0.74
N ASN A 17 14.80 -10.55 0.03
CA ASN A 17 15.80 -10.63 -1.02
C ASN A 17 15.42 -11.69 -2.08
N ASP A 18 16.20 -12.75 -2.19
CA ASP A 18 16.06 -13.84 -3.16
C ASP A 18 15.44 -15.11 -2.54
N ARG A 19 14.88 -15.03 -1.32
CA ARG A 19 14.42 -16.20 -0.56
C ARG A 19 13.03 -16.01 0.04
N SER A 20 12.24 -17.10 0.06
CA SER A 20 11.04 -17.16 0.89
C SER A 20 11.42 -17.28 2.36
N GLN A 21 10.65 -16.62 3.23
CA GLN A 21 10.77 -16.77 4.67
C GLN A 21 10.07 -18.06 5.09
N GLY A 22 10.73 -19.19 4.86
CA GLY A 22 10.23 -20.53 5.13
C GLY A 22 9.58 -21.22 3.93
N ILE A 23 9.15 -22.47 4.14
CA ILE A 23 8.50 -23.32 3.13
C ILE A 23 6.99 -23.31 3.40
N PRO A 24 6.14 -23.07 2.39
CA PRO A 24 4.69 -23.13 2.55
C PRO A 24 4.22 -24.59 2.67
N THR A 25 4.13 -25.11 3.89
CA THR A 25 3.72 -26.49 4.18
C THR A 25 2.23 -26.63 4.48
N LEU A 26 1.52 -25.53 4.72
CA LEU A 26 0.09 -25.54 5.00
C LEU A 26 -0.71 -25.14 3.75
N THR A 27 -2.02 -25.37 3.79
CA THR A 27 -2.97 -24.73 2.87
C THR A 27 -3.79 -23.72 3.68
N LYS A 28 -3.84 -22.47 3.23
CA LYS A 28 -4.72 -21.44 3.80
C LYS A 28 -5.64 -20.89 2.71
N ALA A 29 -6.77 -20.38 3.15
CA ALA A 29 -7.81 -19.78 2.33
C ALA A 29 -8.04 -18.35 2.81
N PHE A 30 -7.80 -17.38 1.95
CA PHE A 30 -8.22 -15.99 2.20
C PHE A 30 -9.27 -15.60 1.16
N PHE A 31 -8.82 -15.39 -0.09
CA PHE A 31 -9.72 -15.25 -1.24
C PHE A 31 -9.60 -16.45 -2.20
N ARG A 32 -8.41 -17.07 -2.28
CA ARG A 32 -8.17 -18.34 -2.97
C ARG A 32 -7.51 -19.32 -2.01
N ASP A 33 -7.72 -20.61 -2.24
CA ASP A 33 -6.99 -21.64 -1.51
C ASP A 33 -5.58 -21.80 -2.09
N GLY A 34 -4.60 -22.02 -1.23
CA GLY A 34 -3.30 -22.47 -1.71
C GLY A 34 -2.21 -22.59 -0.65
N PRO A 35 -1.00 -22.98 -1.07
CA PRO A 35 0.13 -23.18 -0.17
C PRO A 35 0.45 -21.92 0.64
N ALA A 36 0.68 -22.08 1.94
CA ALA A 36 0.94 -20.98 2.87
C ALA A 36 2.01 -21.32 3.89
N HIS A 37 2.81 -20.33 4.26
CA HIS A 37 3.64 -20.43 5.45
C HIS A 37 2.75 -20.35 6.70
N LYS A 38 3.13 -21.07 7.76
CA LYS A 38 2.33 -21.14 9.00
C LYS A 38 2.06 -19.77 9.63
N ASP A 39 3.02 -18.85 9.52
CA ASP A 39 2.94 -17.50 10.11
C ASP A 39 2.47 -16.43 9.12
N PHE A 40 1.93 -16.82 7.96
CA PHE A 40 1.36 -15.87 7.02
C PHE A 40 -0.13 -15.67 7.30
N GLU A 41 -0.52 -14.44 7.64
CA GLU A 41 -1.91 -14.01 7.69
C GLU A 41 -2.08 -12.79 6.78
N ALA A 42 -3.11 -12.80 5.93
CA ALA A 42 -3.32 -11.74 4.94
C ALA A 42 -3.54 -10.35 5.57
N ILE A 43 -4.17 -10.31 6.75
CA ILE A 43 -4.41 -9.08 7.52
C ILE A 43 -3.11 -8.43 8.02
N ASP A 44 -2.04 -9.21 8.20
CA ASP A 44 -0.75 -8.74 8.71
C ASP A 44 0.17 -8.22 7.62
N VAL A 45 -0.16 -8.43 6.34
CA VAL A 45 0.74 -8.11 5.23
C VAL A 45 1.03 -6.62 5.18
N LEU A 46 0.01 -5.76 5.18
CA LEU A 46 0.20 -4.30 5.09
C LEU A 46 1.04 -3.76 6.27
N PRO A 47 0.73 -4.08 7.56
CA PRO A 47 1.60 -3.72 8.68
C PRO A 47 3.04 -4.21 8.50
N ARG A 48 3.24 -5.48 8.14
CA ARG A 48 4.59 -6.07 8.07
C ARG A 48 5.44 -5.47 6.95
N ILE A 49 4.86 -5.16 5.78
CA ILE A 49 5.59 -4.45 4.71
C ILE A 49 5.89 -3.00 5.11
N THR A 50 5.03 -2.37 5.92
CA THR A 50 5.25 -1.02 6.48
C THR A 50 6.43 -1.04 7.45
N ASP A 51 6.42 -1.95 8.43
CA ASP A 51 7.51 -2.12 9.40
C ASP A 51 8.85 -2.36 8.71
N LYS A 52 8.87 -3.24 7.69
CA LYS A 52 10.08 -3.51 6.92
C LYS A 52 10.57 -2.31 6.11
N THR A 53 9.65 -1.47 5.63
CA THR A 53 10.03 -0.25 4.91
C THR A 53 10.64 0.78 5.87
N VAL A 54 10.06 0.93 7.07
CA VAL A 54 10.62 1.77 8.14
C VAL A 54 11.99 1.25 8.59
N GLU A 55 12.15 -0.06 8.77
CA GLU A 55 13.42 -0.70 9.11
C GLU A 55 14.50 -0.39 8.04
N ILE A 56 14.16 -0.50 6.76
CA ILE A 56 15.07 -0.16 5.66
C ILE A 56 15.47 1.31 5.70
N ILE A 57 14.52 2.23 5.95
CA ILE A 57 14.83 3.66 6.09
C ILE A 57 15.82 3.90 7.21
N ASP A 58 15.57 3.32 8.38
CA ASP A 58 16.44 3.42 9.55
C ASP A 58 17.85 2.89 9.26
N GLN A 59 17.97 1.74 8.58
CA GLN A 59 19.25 1.14 8.20
C GLN A 59 20.02 1.94 7.15
N ARG A 60 19.32 2.59 6.21
CA ARG A 60 19.94 3.32 5.09
C ARG A 60 20.24 4.79 5.41
N ALA A 61 19.65 5.36 6.46
CA ALA A 61 19.73 6.78 6.75
C ALA A 61 21.17 7.32 6.90
N ALA A 62 22.05 6.63 7.63
CA ALA A 62 23.43 7.06 7.83
C ALA A 62 24.23 7.13 6.52
N ALA A 63 24.03 6.14 5.64
CA ALA A 63 24.65 6.11 4.31
C ALA A 63 24.07 7.21 3.40
N ALA A 64 22.75 7.44 3.46
CA ALA A 64 22.09 8.50 2.70
C ALA A 64 22.65 9.90 3.04
N LYS A 65 22.89 10.18 4.33
CA LYS A 65 23.49 11.43 4.80
C LYS A 65 24.93 11.66 4.30
N THR A 66 25.64 10.59 3.94
CA THR A 66 27.02 10.64 3.44
C THR A 66 27.11 10.50 1.92
N GLY A 67 25.99 10.73 1.21
CA GLY A 67 25.95 10.77 -0.25
C GLY A 67 25.76 9.40 -0.92
N LYS A 68 25.43 8.35 -0.17
CA LYS A 68 25.04 7.05 -0.73
C LYS A 68 23.51 6.92 -0.75
N PRO A 69 22.82 7.31 -1.83
CA PRO A 69 21.36 7.27 -1.89
C PRO A 69 20.85 5.83 -1.84
N PHE A 70 19.57 5.68 -1.52
CA PHE A 70 18.85 4.42 -1.65
C PHE A 70 17.55 4.62 -2.43
N PHE A 71 17.06 3.54 -3.01
CA PHE A 71 15.76 3.47 -3.65
C PHE A 71 14.92 2.43 -2.90
N SER A 72 13.68 2.80 -2.58
CA SER A 72 12.70 1.90 -1.98
C SER A 72 11.48 1.84 -2.88
N TYR A 73 11.17 0.66 -3.40
CA TYR A 73 9.89 0.38 -4.03
C TYR A 73 8.98 -0.26 -2.99
N PHE A 74 7.88 0.43 -2.66
CA PHE A 74 6.94 0.03 -1.62
C PHE A 74 5.55 -0.25 -2.23
N PRO A 75 5.36 -1.42 -2.88
CA PRO A 75 4.08 -1.79 -3.46
C PRO A 75 3.09 -2.18 -2.36
N LEU A 76 2.19 -1.26 -2.04
CA LEU A 76 1.11 -1.53 -1.10
C LEU A 76 0.20 -2.64 -1.65
N ASN A 77 -0.09 -3.64 -0.82
CA ASN A 77 -1.06 -4.70 -1.14
C ASN A 77 -2.50 -4.23 -0.92
N ALA A 78 -2.70 -3.15 -0.17
CA ALA A 78 -3.99 -2.57 0.12
C ALA A 78 -4.35 -1.47 -0.89
N PRO A 79 -5.63 -1.24 -1.19
CA PRO A 79 -6.82 -1.93 -0.66
C PRO A 79 -7.27 -3.11 -1.53
N HIS A 80 -6.34 -3.88 -2.14
CA HIS A 80 -6.70 -5.04 -2.96
C HIS A 80 -7.41 -6.13 -2.15
N THR A 81 -8.18 -6.97 -2.83
CA THR A 81 -8.78 -8.16 -2.21
C THR A 81 -7.72 -9.17 -1.75
N PRO A 82 -7.98 -9.92 -0.66
CA PRO A 82 -9.09 -9.75 0.28
C PRO A 82 -9.01 -8.41 1.03
N ILE A 83 -10.15 -7.72 1.18
CA ILE A 83 -10.24 -6.41 1.85
C ILE A 83 -10.20 -6.66 3.37
N LEU A 84 -9.04 -6.39 3.98
CA LEU A 84 -8.74 -6.78 5.37
C LEU A 84 -8.09 -5.63 6.15
N PRO A 85 -8.82 -4.54 6.45
CA PRO A 85 -8.34 -3.54 7.40
C PRO A 85 -8.08 -4.21 8.77
N THR A 86 -6.99 -3.83 9.43
CA THR A 86 -6.69 -4.37 10.78
C THR A 86 -7.73 -3.90 11.80
N PRO A 87 -7.87 -4.57 12.97
CA PRO A 87 -8.93 -4.25 13.93
C PRO A 87 -9.01 -2.78 14.36
N ALA A 88 -7.88 -2.06 14.36
CA ALA A 88 -7.86 -0.63 14.69
C ALA A 88 -8.55 0.26 13.65
N TRP A 89 -8.68 -0.21 12.41
CA TRP A 89 -9.24 0.53 11.27
C TRP A 89 -10.66 0.13 10.92
N GLN A 90 -11.14 -1.01 11.39
CA GLN A 90 -12.50 -1.49 11.12
C GLN A 90 -13.56 -0.50 11.62
N GLY A 91 -14.43 -0.05 10.72
CA GLY A 91 -15.49 0.92 10.95
C GLY A 91 -15.05 2.39 11.03
N LYS A 92 -13.76 2.72 10.84
CA LYS A 92 -13.24 4.09 11.00
C LYS A 92 -13.75 5.07 9.95
N SER A 93 -13.98 4.60 8.72
CA SER A 93 -14.48 5.44 7.64
C SER A 93 -15.97 5.77 7.78
N GLY A 94 -16.73 4.93 8.48
CA GLY A 94 -18.20 5.01 8.50
C GLY A 94 -18.86 4.69 7.15
N ILE A 95 -18.11 4.18 6.16
CA ILE A 95 -18.60 3.82 4.83
C ILE A 95 -18.59 2.30 4.69
N ASN A 96 -17.42 1.68 4.51
CA ASN A 96 -17.24 0.24 4.39
C ASN A 96 -15.78 -0.18 4.62
N ALA A 97 -15.53 -1.48 4.65
CA ALA A 97 -14.19 -2.03 4.91
C ALA A 97 -13.14 -1.63 3.85
N TYR A 98 -13.53 -1.31 2.62
CA TYR A 98 -12.60 -0.83 1.60
C TYR A 98 -12.11 0.58 1.95
N CYS A 99 -13.02 1.48 2.33
CA CYS A 99 -12.66 2.82 2.80
C CYS A 99 -11.83 2.78 4.08
N ASP A 100 -12.14 1.86 5.01
CA ASP A 100 -11.30 1.63 6.20
C ASP A 100 -9.87 1.22 5.82
N PHE A 101 -9.73 0.38 4.79
CA PHE A 101 -8.43 -0.08 4.34
C PHE A 101 -7.64 1.02 3.61
N VAL A 102 -8.33 1.92 2.91
CA VAL A 102 -7.74 3.15 2.34
C VAL A 102 -7.26 4.09 3.45
N MET A 103 -8.01 4.24 4.55
CA MET A 103 -7.54 5.02 5.71
C MET A 103 -6.28 4.40 6.34
N GLN A 104 -6.21 3.08 6.40
CA GLN A 104 -5.00 2.40 6.85
C GLN A 104 -3.81 2.63 5.91
N VAL A 105 -4.04 2.71 4.60
CA VAL A 105 -2.99 3.09 3.63
C VAL A 105 -2.45 4.49 3.90
N ASP A 106 -3.33 5.46 4.20
CA ASP A 106 -2.91 6.82 4.56
C ASP A 106 -2.00 6.82 5.80
N ASP A 107 -2.35 6.08 6.85
CA ASP A 107 -1.51 5.92 8.04
C ASP A 107 -0.17 5.23 7.73
N THR A 108 -0.17 4.17 6.92
CA THR A 108 1.05 3.50 6.44
C THR A 108 2.00 4.50 5.76
N VAL A 109 1.49 5.36 4.88
CA VAL A 109 2.29 6.43 4.25
C VAL A 109 2.77 7.42 5.33
N GLY A 110 1.91 7.77 6.28
CA GLY A 110 2.26 8.59 7.44
C GLY A 110 3.43 8.04 8.24
N GLN A 111 3.48 6.74 8.50
CA GLN A 111 4.58 6.08 9.23
C GLN A 111 5.90 6.15 8.45
N VAL A 112 5.87 5.94 7.13
CA VAL A 112 7.05 6.09 6.26
C VAL A 112 7.57 7.54 6.30
N MET A 113 6.67 8.52 6.18
CA MET A 113 6.99 9.94 6.28
C MET A 113 7.61 10.29 7.64
N GLN A 114 7.07 9.75 8.73
CA GLN A 114 7.59 9.94 10.09
C GLN A 114 8.99 9.34 10.25
N ALA A 115 9.25 8.16 9.70
CA ALA A 115 10.57 7.54 9.74
C ALA A 115 11.62 8.42 9.03
N LEU A 116 11.32 8.93 7.82
CA LEU A 116 12.21 9.84 7.09
C LEU A 116 12.48 11.13 7.86
N LYS A 117 11.46 11.70 8.51
CA LYS A 117 11.58 12.91 9.35
C LYS A 117 12.44 12.63 10.58
N LYS A 118 12.17 11.55 11.31
CA LYS A 118 12.93 11.11 12.48
C LYS A 118 14.41 10.92 12.13
N GLN A 119 14.69 10.36 10.96
CA GLN A 119 16.04 10.16 10.46
C GLN A 119 16.68 11.43 9.90
N GLY A 120 15.96 12.55 9.78
CA GLY A 120 16.50 13.81 9.26
C GLY A 120 16.89 13.75 7.78
N ILE A 121 16.22 12.90 6.99
CA ILE A 121 16.47 12.75 5.55
C ILE A 121 15.25 13.09 4.69
N ALA A 122 14.12 13.48 5.29
CA ALA A 122 12.88 13.79 4.59
C ALA A 122 13.04 14.88 3.52
N ASP A 123 13.76 15.97 3.82
CA ASP A 123 13.86 17.11 2.90
C ASP A 123 14.56 16.75 1.59
N ASN A 124 15.51 15.82 1.63
CA ASN A 124 16.26 15.35 0.46
C ASN A 124 15.79 13.96 -0.04
N THR A 125 14.55 13.58 0.25
CA THR A 125 13.93 12.36 -0.26
C THR A 125 12.78 12.72 -1.19
N LEU A 126 12.81 12.22 -2.43
CA LEU A 126 11.67 12.26 -3.34
C LEU A 126 10.75 11.09 -3.02
N ILE A 127 9.49 11.39 -2.75
CA ILE A 127 8.43 10.41 -2.55
C ILE A 127 7.43 10.57 -3.68
N ILE A 128 7.11 9.46 -4.33
CA ILE A 128 6.07 9.37 -5.34
C ILE A 128 5.01 8.42 -4.82
N PHE A 129 3.77 8.88 -4.77
CA PHE A 129 2.60 8.08 -4.44
C PHE A 129 1.68 8.00 -5.66
N THR A 130 1.32 6.78 -6.05
CA THR A 130 0.43 6.48 -7.18
C THR A 130 -0.24 5.13 -6.98
N ALA A 131 -1.24 4.83 -7.81
CA ALA A 131 -1.86 3.50 -7.92
C ALA A 131 -1.52 2.84 -9.27
N ASP A 132 -1.77 1.53 -9.36
CA ASP A 132 -1.54 0.70 -10.56
C ASP A 132 -2.73 0.68 -11.52
N ASN A 133 -3.95 0.96 -11.03
CA ASN A 133 -5.18 1.11 -11.80
C ASN A 133 -6.24 1.87 -10.98
N GLY A 134 -7.40 2.14 -11.60
CA GLY A 134 -8.56 2.75 -10.95
C GLY A 134 -9.21 1.87 -9.88
N CYS A 135 -10.26 2.39 -9.24
CA CYS A 135 -10.89 1.70 -8.10
C CYS A 135 -11.41 0.30 -8.49
N SER A 136 -11.29 -0.67 -7.58
CA SER A 136 -11.74 -2.04 -7.82
C SER A 136 -13.27 -2.13 -7.71
N PRO A 137 -13.97 -2.90 -8.57
CA PRO A 137 -15.40 -3.17 -8.39
C PRO A 137 -15.71 -3.91 -7.08
N ALA A 138 -14.70 -4.51 -6.42
CA ALA A 138 -14.84 -5.10 -5.10
C ALA A 138 -15.07 -4.08 -3.96
N ALA A 139 -14.94 -2.78 -4.25
CA ALA A 139 -15.08 -1.72 -3.25
C ALA A 139 -16.53 -1.38 -2.85
N ASN A 140 -17.52 -2.05 -3.45
CA ASN A 140 -18.96 -1.81 -3.24
C ASN A 140 -19.36 -0.35 -3.46
N PHE A 141 -19.38 0.08 -4.73
CA PHE A 141 -19.71 1.45 -5.12
C PHE A 141 -21.09 1.92 -4.69
N LYS A 142 -22.04 1.00 -4.46
CA LYS A 142 -23.36 1.37 -3.95
C LYS A 142 -23.28 1.94 -2.54
N GLU A 143 -22.59 1.27 -1.61
CA GLU A 143 -22.45 1.76 -0.24
C GLU A 143 -21.68 3.08 -0.18
N MET A 144 -20.67 3.24 -1.04
CA MET A 144 -19.95 4.50 -1.19
C MET A 144 -20.88 5.62 -1.69
N ALA A 145 -21.67 5.36 -2.72
CA ALA A 145 -22.62 6.34 -3.28
C ALA A 145 -23.71 6.73 -2.28
N ASP A 146 -24.20 5.79 -1.46
CA ASP A 146 -25.15 6.05 -0.38
C ASP A 146 -24.57 7.00 0.71
N LYS A 147 -23.25 7.25 0.69
CA LYS A 147 -22.50 8.21 1.52
C LYS A 147 -21.93 9.40 0.74
N ASP A 148 -22.38 9.63 -0.49
CA ASP A 148 -21.85 10.66 -1.41
C ASP A 148 -20.33 10.53 -1.66
N HIS A 149 -19.80 9.31 -1.60
CA HIS A 149 -18.40 9.02 -1.88
C HIS A 149 -18.23 8.49 -3.32
N GLN A 150 -17.41 9.18 -4.11
CA GLN A 150 -17.11 8.84 -5.50
C GLN A 150 -15.63 8.45 -5.67
N PRO A 151 -15.29 7.15 -5.73
CA PRO A 151 -13.89 6.71 -5.69
C PRO A 151 -13.09 7.06 -6.95
N SER A 152 -13.77 7.27 -8.08
CA SER A 152 -13.16 7.70 -9.35
C SER A 152 -13.54 9.15 -9.71
N TYR A 153 -14.02 9.95 -8.75
CA TYR A 153 -14.58 11.29 -8.99
C TYR A 153 -15.62 11.24 -10.14
N GLN A 154 -15.58 12.20 -11.07
CA GLN A 154 -16.46 12.27 -12.24
C GLN A 154 -16.07 11.30 -13.37
N PHE A 155 -14.99 10.53 -13.22
CA PHE A 155 -14.49 9.68 -14.31
C PHE A 155 -15.29 8.39 -14.43
N ARG A 156 -15.63 8.04 -15.67
CA ARG A 156 -16.38 6.82 -15.99
C ARG A 156 -15.49 5.58 -15.85
N GLY A 157 -16.05 4.50 -15.31
CA GLY A 157 -15.44 3.18 -15.30
C GLY A 157 -14.61 2.89 -14.03
N HIS A 158 -14.09 1.67 -13.97
CA HIS A 158 -13.32 1.15 -12.85
C HIS A 158 -12.17 0.26 -13.34
N LYS A 159 -11.43 -0.38 -12.43
CA LYS A 159 -10.37 -1.36 -12.76
C LYS A 159 -10.83 -2.30 -13.90
N ALA A 160 -9.97 -2.45 -14.91
CA ALA A 160 -10.17 -3.25 -16.14
C ALA A 160 -11.10 -2.66 -17.22
N ASP A 161 -11.74 -1.52 -16.99
CA ASP A 161 -12.41 -0.78 -18.07
C ASP A 161 -11.43 0.05 -18.90
N ILE A 162 -11.78 0.29 -20.16
CA ILE A 162 -11.02 1.18 -21.08
C ILE A 162 -11.27 2.68 -20.84
N TYR A 163 -12.05 3.04 -19.81
CA TYR A 163 -12.46 4.41 -19.52
C TYR A 163 -11.55 5.06 -18.46
N GLU A 164 -11.61 6.40 -18.34
CA GLU A 164 -10.76 7.18 -17.45
C GLU A 164 -10.75 6.68 -16.00
N GLY A 165 -11.88 6.26 -15.45
CA GLY A 165 -11.97 5.77 -14.06
C GLY A 165 -11.27 4.42 -13.84
N GLY A 166 -10.85 3.73 -14.89
CA GLY A 166 -10.03 2.52 -14.83
C GLY A 166 -8.51 2.75 -14.87
N HIS A 167 -8.08 3.93 -15.34
CA HIS A 167 -6.66 4.20 -15.65
C HIS A 167 -6.12 5.53 -15.09
N ARG A 168 -6.98 6.51 -14.83
CA ARG A 168 -6.60 7.78 -14.23
C ARG A 168 -6.45 7.59 -12.73
N VAL A 169 -5.21 7.62 -12.27
CA VAL A 169 -4.81 7.35 -10.88
C VAL A 169 -4.31 8.62 -10.18
N PRO A 170 -4.38 8.71 -8.84
CA PRO A 170 -3.73 9.78 -8.11
C PRO A 170 -2.22 9.76 -8.37
N PHE A 171 -1.61 10.95 -8.48
CA PHE A 171 -0.16 11.09 -8.58
C PHE A 171 0.30 12.24 -7.70
N ILE A 172 1.08 11.93 -6.67
CA ILE A 172 1.65 12.92 -5.75
C ILE A 172 3.16 12.78 -5.75
N ALA A 173 3.86 13.89 -5.99
CA ALA A 173 5.32 13.98 -5.82
C ALA A 173 5.63 14.94 -4.67
N ASN A 174 6.34 14.46 -3.65
CA ASN A 174 6.78 15.25 -2.50
C ASN A 174 8.30 15.20 -2.39
N TRP A 175 8.96 16.34 -2.53
CA TRP A 175 10.39 16.50 -2.31
C TRP A 175 10.69 17.91 -1.79
N PRO A 176 10.70 18.13 -0.46
CA PRO A 176 10.72 19.48 0.11
C PRO A 176 11.89 20.36 -0.35
N ALA A 177 13.07 19.79 -0.59
CA ALA A 177 14.23 20.55 -1.08
C ALA A 177 14.14 20.97 -2.56
N ARG A 178 13.20 20.42 -3.36
CA ARG A 178 13.15 20.61 -4.83
C ARG A 178 11.79 20.99 -5.38
N ILE A 179 10.70 20.55 -4.75
CA ILE A 179 9.32 20.77 -5.19
C ILE A 179 8.67 21.76 -4.23
N LYS A 180 8.20 22.89 -4.76
CA LYS A 180 7.43 23.86 -3.98
C LYS A 180 6.09 23.25 -3.57
N ALA A 181 5.70 23.37 -2.31
CA ALA A 181 4.42 22.86 -1.84
C ALA A 181 3.22 23.48 -2.60
N GLY A 182 2.21 22.66 -2.89
CA GLY A 182 0.97 23.09 -3.55
C GLY A 182 1.07 23.34 -5.05
N THR A 183 2.16 22.92 -5.71
CA THR A 183 2.27 23.00 -7.18
C THR A 183 1.50 21.90 -7.89
N HIS A 184 1.00 22.20 -9.08
CA HIS A 184 0.37 21.27 -10.01
C HIS A 184 0.98 21.48 -11.41
N SER A 185 0.96 20.43 -12.24
CA SER A 185 1.33 20.46 -13.66
C SER A 185 0.13 20.75 -14.55
#